data_AF-A0A8T3WU47-F1
#
_entry.id   AF-A0A8T3WU47-F1
#
_cell.length_a   1.000
_cell.length_b   1.000
_cell.length_c   1.000
_cell.angle_alpha   90.00
_cell.angle_beta   90.00
_cell.angle_gamma   90.00
#
_symmetry.space_group_name_H-M   'P 1'
#
loop_
_entity.id
_entity.type
_entity.pdbx_description
1 polymer ?
#
loop_
_entity_poly.entity_id
_entity_poly.type
_entity_poly.pdbx_seq_one_letter_code
_entity_poly.pdbx_strand_id
1 'polypeptide(L)'
;MRTLGICSGMDTGCTSVEDGKIIAAVNEERLNRRKLPPGLPRLSIKKILKICKINPSYYNILKGHYKLTGIPSRLNTSFDMHEEPIVCTPYDAIRSFRQGHLDYLAIGNYSVSNLK
;
A
#
# COMPACT_ATOMS: atom_id res chain seq x y z
N MET A 1 -14.12 -3.78 -3.01
CA MET A 1 -13.02 -2.84 -3.34
C MET A 1 -12.71 -1.95 -2.13
N ARG A 2 -11.43 -1.82 -1.76
CA ARG A 2 -10.97 -0.91 -0.69
C ARG A 2 -10.18 0.25 -1.30
N THR A 3 -10.52 1.47 -0.92
CA THR A 3 -9.91 2.70 -1.43
C THR A 3 -9.49 3.59 -0.28
N LEU A 4 -8.27 4.13 -0.36
CA LEU A 4 -7.77 5.12 0.59
C LEU A 4 -7.82 6.51 -0.07
N GLY A 5 -8.70 7.38 0.42
CA GLY A 5 -8.76 8.78 0.03
C GLY A 5 -7.78 9.62 0.86
N ILE A 6 -6.94 10.41 0.20
CA ILE A 6 -5.95 11.28 0.85
C ILE A 6 -6.18 12.72 0.38
N CYS A 7 -6.37 13.64 1.33
CA CYS A 7 -6.37 15.08 1.07
C CYS A 7 -5.05 15.67 1.58
N SER A 8 -4.29 16.32 0.69
CA SER A 8 -2.98 16.92 1.00
C SER A 8 -2.96 18.46 0.92
N GLY A 9 -4.14 19.09 0.79
CA GLY A 9 -4.32 20.54 0.69
C GLY A 9 -4.36 21.26 2.05
N MET A 10 -5.30 22.21 2.21
CA MET A 10 -5.62 22.81 3.52
C MET A 10 -6.63 21.91 4.25
N ASP A 11 -6.46 21.72 5.56
CA ASP A 11 -7.18 20.71 6.37
C ASP A 11 -6.98 19.27 5.87
N THR A 12 -5.76 18.77 6.09
CA THR A 12 -5.32 17.49 5.55
C THR A 12 -5.92 16.31 6.31
N GLY A 13 -6.17 15.20 5.62
CA GLY A 13 -6.86 14.05 6.22
C GLY A 13 -6.86 12.80 5.36
N CYS A 14 -7.27 11.70 5.96
CA CYS A 14 -7.30 10.39 5.30
C CYS A 14 -8.62 9.68 5.58
N THR A 15 -9.19 9.06 4.55
CA THR A 15 -10.44 8.30 4.60
C THR A 15 -10.22 6.91 4.01
N SER A 16 -10.80 5.88 4.61
CA SER A 16 -10.90 4.54 4.03
C SER A 16 -12.34 4.25 3.66
N VAL A 17 -12.55 3.79 2.43
CA VAL A 17 -13.85 3.35 1.91
C VAL A 17 -13.74 1.89 1.50
N GLU A 18 -14.72 1.08 1.88
CA GLU A 18 -14.83 -0.33 1.51
C GLU A 18 -16.25 -0.58 1.00
N ASP A 19 -16.36 -1.08 -0.24
CA ASP A 19 -17.63 -1.40 -0.89
C ASP A 19 -18.67 -0.28 -0.81
N GLY A 20 -18.21 0.95 -1.08
CA GLY A 20 -19.03 2.16 -1.06
C GLY A 20 -19.32 2.72 0.33
N LYS A 21 -18.86 2.07 1.41
CA LYS A 21 -19.07 2.51 2.80
C LYS A 21 -17.81 3.15 3.37
N ILE A 22 -17.95 4.31 4.02
CA ILE A 22 -16.85 4.92 4.78
C ILE A 22 -16.60 4.07 6.03
N ILE A 23 -15.39 3.53 6.14
CA ILE A 23 -14.97 2.73 7.30
C ILE A 23 -14.37 3.61 8.38
N ALA A 24 -13.55 4.59 7.98
CA ALA A 24 -12.95 5.56 8.89
C ALA A 24 -12.52 6.81 8.12
N ALA A 25 -12.59 7.97 8.79
CA ALA A 25 -12.08 9.24 8.30
C ALA A 25 -11.40 9.98 9.46
N VAL A 26 -10.21 10.55 9.24
CA VAL A 26 -9.46 11.26 10.28
C VAL A 26 -8.77 12.48 9.69
N ASN A 27 -9.05 13.66 10.25
CA ASN A 27 -8.32 14.89 9.96
C ASN A 27 -7.01 14.93 10.77
N GLU A 28 -5.93 15.35 10.11
CA GLU A 28 -4.59 15.43 10.68
C GLU A 28 -4.55 16.40 11.87
N GLU A 29 -5.36 17.47 11.84
CA GLU A 29 -5.45 18.45 12.92
C GLU A 29 -5.88 17.83 14.27
N ARG A 30 -6.68 16.75 14.25
CA ARG A 30 -7.10 16.05 15.46
C ARG A 30 -5.96 15.26 16.11
N LEU A 31 -4.96 14.87 15.31
CA LEU A 31 -3.83 14.07 15.77
C LEU A 31 -2.64 14.93 16.16
N ASN A 32 -2.35 16.00 15.41
CA ASN A 32 -1.21 16.88 15.67
C ASN A 32 -1.57 18.14 16.49
N ARG A 33 -2.86 18.40 16.75
CA ARG A 33 -3.38 19.60 17.45
C ARG A 33 -2.94 20.93 16.84
N ARG A 34 -2.59 20.94 15.55
CA ARG A 34 -2.29 22.15 14.78
C ARG A 34 -3.46 22.43 13.85
N LYS A 35 -3.92 23.67 13.84
CA LYS A 35 -5.03 24.08 12.97
C LYS A 35 -4.56 24.11 11.52
N LEU A 36 -5.36 23.53 10.61
CA LEU A 36 -5.11 23.52 9.16
C LEU A 36 -3.68 23.09 8.77
N PRO A 37 -3.21 21.91 9.22
CA PRO A 37 -1.85 21.48 8.91
C PRO A 37 -1.74 21.17 7.41
N PRO A 38 -0.78 21.78 6.68
CA PRO A 38 -0.62 21.55 5.25
C PRO A 38 0.14 20.26 4.95
N GLY A 39 0.02 19.76 3.72
CA GLY A 39 0.84 18.68 3.17
C GLY A 39 0.27 17.27 3.40
N LEU A 40 1.12 16.25 3.31
CA LEU A 40 0.65 14.86 3.38
C LEU A 40 0.21 14.49 4.83
N PRO A 41 -1.03 14.02 5.05
CA PRO A 41 -1.56 13.70 6.37
C PRO A 41 -1.01 12.37 6.91
N ARG A 42 0.23 12.41 7.38
CA ARG A 42 1.00 11.21 7.77
C ARG A 42 0.40 10.51 8.98
N LEU A 43 -0.08 11.26 9.98
CA LEU A 43 -0.65 10.67 11.18
C LEU A 43 -2.03 10.07 10.88
N SER A 44 -2.86 10.74 10.08
CA SER A 44 -4.16 10.24 9.68
C SER A 44 -4.03 8.98 8.85
N ILE A 45 -3.12 8.94 7.87
CA ILE A 45 -2.85 7.71 7.11
C ILE A 45 -2.44 6.60 8.07
N LYS A 46 -1.46 6.82 8.96
CA LYS A 46 -1.03 5.80 9.93
C LYS A 46 -2.18 5.32 10.82
N LYS A 47 -3.06 6.23 11.24
CA LYS A 47 -4.22 5.92 12.08
C LYS A 47 -5.26 5.09 11.30
N ILE A 48 -5.58 5.47 10.06
CA ILE A 48 -6.52 4.74 9.20
C ILE A 48 -5.98 3.33 8.88
N LEU A 49 -4.70 3.20 8.52
CA LEU A 49 -4.09 1.89 8.28
C LEU A 49 -4.23 0.98 9.51
N LYS A 50 -4.07 1.52 10.72
CA LYS A 50 -4.27 0.78 11.97
C LYS A 50 -5.73 0.41 12.21
N ILE A 51 -6.67 1.36 12.05
CA ILE A 51 -8.11 1.12 12.27
C ILE A 51 -8.63 0.07 11.30
N CYS A 52 -8.31 0.21 10.02
CA CYS A 52 -8.79 -0.65 8.95
C CYS A 52 -7.93 -1.91 8.76
N LYS A 53 -6.93 -2.14 9.62
CA LYS A 53 -5.95 -3.24 9.54
C LYS A 53 -5.34 -3.39 8.14
N ILE A 54 -5.08 -2.27 7.47
CA ILE A 54 -4.49 -2.23 6.12
C ILE A 54 -2.99 -2.46 6.25
N ASN A 55 -2.42 -3.26 5.34
CA ASN A 55 -1.03 -3.71 5.36
C ASN A 55 -0.01 -2.53 5.38
N PRO A 56 0.65 -2.25 6.53
CA PRO A 56 1.57 -1.11 6.64
C PRO A 56 2.84 -1.26 5.79
N SER A 57 3.28 -2.49 5.50
CA SER A 57 4.46 -2.71 4.66
C SER A 57 4.19 -2.28 3.22
N TYR A 58 2.98 -2.56 2.70
CA TYR A 58 2.55 -2.13 1.38
C TYR A 58 2.50 -0.60 1.24
N TYR A 59 2.00 0.10 2.28
CA TYR A 59 2.04 1.57 2.31
C TYR A 59 3.48 2.11 2.26
N ASN A 60 4.42 1.48 2.96
CA ASN A 60 5.82 1.90 2.92
C ASN A 60 6.43 1.73 1.53
N ILE A 61 6.05 0.70 0.78
CA ILE A 61 6.46 0.51 -0.62
C ILE A 61 5.96 1.66 -1.49
N LEU A 62 4.66 2.00 -1.42
CA LEU A 62 4.10 3.14 -2.19
C LEU A 62 4.76 4.47 -1.82
N LYS A 63 5.00 4.70 -0.52
CA LYS A 63 5.69 5.90 -0.03
C LYS A 63 7.13 5.96 -0.55
N GLY A 64 7.85 4.85 -0.57
CA GLY A 64 9.19 4.75 -1.14
C GLY A 64 9.18 5.01 -2.64
N HIS A 65 8.22 4.43 -3.36
CA HIS A 65 8.03 4.67 -4.79
C HIS A 65 7.80 6.16 -5.10
N TYR A 66 6.86 6.80 -4.41
CA TYR A 66 6.58 8.23 -4.59
C TYR A 66 7.82 9.11 -4.35
N LYS A 67 8.66 8.79 -3.38
CA LYS A 67 9.92 9.52 -3.15
C LYS A 67 10.88 9.41 -4.33
N LEU A 68 10.91 8.27 -5.01
CA LEU A 68 11.81 8.01 -6.13
C LEU A 68 11.27 8.57 -7.45
N THR A 69 9.95 8.52 -7.66
CA THR A 69 9.34 8.80 -8.98
C THR A 69 8.43 10.01 -9.02
N GLY A 70 8.02 10.54 -7.87
CA GLY A 70 6.96 11.55 -7.78
C GLY A 70 5.56 11.02 -8.09
N ILE A 71 5.39 9.72 -8.34
CA ILE A 71 4.10 9.10 -8.69
C ILE A 71 3.61 8.24 -7.51
N PRO A 72 2.44 8.53 -6.93
CA PRO A 72 1.92 7.81 -5.75
C PRO A 72 1.05 6.60 -6.13
N SER A 73 1.38 5.89 -7.21
CA SER A 73 0.60 4.75 -7.73
C SER A 73 1.50 3.66 -8.30
N ARG A 74 1.04 2.39 -8.24
CA ARG A 74 1.70 1.20 -8.79
C ARG A 74 0.65 0.25 -9.36
N LEU A 75 0.98 -0.44 -10.45
CA LEU A 75 0.18 -1.57 -10.91
C LEU A 75 0.30 -2.72 -9.90
N ASN A 76 -0.84 -3.18 -9.39
CA ASN A 76 -0.95 -4.33 -8.51
C ASN A 76 -1.84 -5.35 -9.20
N THR A 77 -1.22 -6.36 -9.80
CA THR A 77 -1.92 -7.49 -10.42
C THR A 77 -1.82 -8.71 -9.53
N SER A 78 -2.67 -9.70 -9.77
CA SER A 78 -2.61 -10.99 -9.11
C SER A 78 -1.23 -11.63 -9.34
N PHE A 79 -0.73 -12.32 -8.31
CA PHE A 79 0.50 -13.08 -8.41
C PHE A 79 0.15 -14.55 -8.60
N ASP A 80 0.10 -14.96 -9.86
CA ASP A 80 -0.24 -16.28 -10.36
C ASP A 80 0.45 -16.53 -11.72
N MET A 81 0.32 -17.75 -12.22
CA MET A 81 0.59 -18.07 -13.63
C MET A 81 -0.74 -18.10 -14.38
N HIS A 82 -0.71 -17.98 -15.71
CA HIS A 82 -1.91 -18.03 -16.53
C HIS A 82 -2.74 -19.29 -16.21
N GLU A 83 -4.02 -19.09 -15.86
CA GLU A 83 -4.98 -20.13 -15.48
C GLU A 83 -4.72 -20.85 -14.14
N GLU A 84 -3.77 -20.39 -13.34
CA GLU A 84 -3.54 -20.87 -11.98
C GLU A 84 -4.17 -19.95 -10.91
N PRO A 85 -4.50 -20.46 -9.71
CA PRO A 85 -4.91 -19.62 -8.59
C PRO A 85 -3.76 -18.75 -8.06
N ILE A 86 -4.11 -17.68 -7.36
CA ILE A 86 -3.15 -16.82 -6.63
C ILE A 86 -2.33 -17.68 -5.66
N VAL A 87 -1.02 -17.41 -5.61
CA VAL A 87 -0.08 -18.13 -4.74
C VAL A 87 -0.49 -18.06 -3.26
N CYS A 88 -0.44 -19.19 -2.57
CA CYS A 88 -0.82 -19.31 -1.16
C CYS A 88 0.29 -19.88 -0.27
N THR A 89 1.31 -20.51 -0.86
CA THR A 89 2.48 -21.03 -0.13
C THR A 89 3.78 -20.39 -0.61
N PRO A 90 4.85 -20.38 0.21
CA PRO A 90 6.17 -19.95 -0.24
C PRO A 90 6.68 -20.74 -1.45
N TYR A 91 6.32 -22.02 -1.54
CA TYR A 91 6.67 -22.87 -2.67
C TYR A 91 6.01 -22.37 -3.96
N ASP A 92 4.71 -22.05 -3.93
CA ASP A 92 3.99 -21.49 -5.08
C ASP A 92 4.63 -20.17 -5.53
N ALA A 93 4.91 -19.28 -4.58
CA ALA A 93 5.53 -17.99 -4.87
C ALA A 93 6.91 -18.14 -5.55
N ILE A 94 7.75 -19.05 -5.07
CA ILE A 94 9.07 -19.30 -5.67
C ILE A 94 8.94 -19.93 -7.06
N ARG A 95 8.01 -20.89 -7.23
CA ARG A 95 7.74 -21.54 -8.52
C ARG A 95 7.25 -20.53 -9.55
N SER A 96 6.19 -19.78 -9.24
CA SER A 96 5.60 -18.77 -10.13
C SER A 96 6.59 -17.64 -10.42
N PHE A 97 7.41 -17.23 -9.44
CA PHE A 97 8.49 -16.26 -9.65
C PHE A 97 9.50 -16.72 -10.72
N ARG A 98 9.94 -17.98 -10.65
CA ARG A 98 10.90 -18.54 -11.60
C ARG A 98 10.29 -18.80 -12.97
N GLN A 99 9.07 -19.32 -13.03
CA GLN A 99 8.36 -19.60 -14.28
C GLN A 99 7.92 -18.31 -15.00
N GLY A 100 7.49 -17.30 -14.25
CA GLY A 100 7.10 -16.00 -14.78
C GLY A 100 8.27 -15.09 -15.18
N HIS A 101 9.52 -15.57 -15.05
CA HIS A 101 10.73 -14.83 -15.38
C HIS A 101 10.79 -13.42 -14.77
N LEU A 102 10.27 -13.28 -13.53
CA LEU A 102 10.25 -11.99 -12.84
C LEU A 102 11.65 -11.61 -12.34
N ASP A 103 11.94 -10.31 -12.27
CA ASP A 103 13.26 -9.81 -11.87
C ASP A 103 13.54 -10.02 -10.37
N TYR A 104 12.55 -9.72 -9.53
CA TYR A 104 12.67 -9.74 -8.07
C TYR A 104 11.46 -10.34 -7.37
N LEU A 105 11.70 -11.10 -6.30
CA LEU A 105 10.68 -11.60 -5.36
C LEU A 105 11.01 -11.12 -3.96
N ALA A 106 10.11 -10.36 -3.35
CA ALA A 106 10.14 -10.06 -1.93
C ALA A 106 9.17 -10.99 -1.19
N ILE A 107 9.67 -11.82 -0.28
CA ILE A 107 8.88 -12.79 0.47
C ILE A 107 9.30 -12.84 1.94
N GLY A 108 8.40 -12.43 2.83
CA GLY A 108 8.72 -12.24 4.25
C GLY A 108 9.87 -11.24 4.42
N ASN A 109 10.96 -11.68 5.07
CA ASN A 109 12.16 -10.88 5.30
C ASN A 109 13.27 -11.12 4.25
N TYR A 110 12.95 -11.80 3.15
CA TYR A 110 13.90 -12.17 2.11
C TYR A 110 13.61 -11.44 0.80
N SER A 111 14.67 -11.15 0.05
CA SER A 111 14.60 -10.67 -1.33
C SER A 111 15.43 -11.60 -2.22
N VAL A 112 14.82 -12.08 -3.31
CA VAL A 112 15.45 -12.94 -4.31
C VAL A 112 15.52 -12.18 -5.63
N SER A 113 16.62 -12.29 -6.36
CA SER A 113 16.81 -11.72 -7.69
C SER A 113 17.16 -12.79 -8.71
N ASN A 114 16.54 -12.73 -9.89
CA ASN A 114 16.92 -13.54 -11.06
C ASN A 114 17.92 -12.82 -11.98
N LEU A 115 18.23 -11.57 -11.70
CA LEU A 115 19.27 -10.81 -12.38
C LEU A 115 20.65 -11.40 -12.02
N LYS A 116 21.45 -11.72 -13.04
CA LYS A 116 22.82 -12.21 -12.90
C LYS A 116 23.79 -11.09 -12.53
#